data_AF-A0A1F5V4T7-F1
#
_entry.id   AF-A0A1F5V4T7-F1
#
_cell.length_a   1.000
_cell.length_b   1.000
_cell.length_c   1.000
_cell.angle_alpha   90.00
_cell.angle_beta   90.00
_cell.angle_gamma   90.00
#
_symmetry.space_group_name_H-M   'P 1'
#
loop_
_entity.id
_entity.type
_entity.pdbx_description
1 polymer ?
#
loop_
_entity_poly.entity_id
_entity_poly.type
_entity_poly.pdbx_seq_one_letter_code
_entity_poly.pdbx_strand_id
1 'polypeptide(L)'
;MINSRMFAFLLLFLFLSFTVLIQAETRIFSYIDDNGKVVYTNTPSISIKEVETTEMKIERYQNVIDNISSRFKVDPKLIHAIIVAESNYNPYAVSRKGAKGMMQLMPGTAKRYGVKRVFDPIDNIIGGVKYFKDLLIIFDGDLRYALAAYNAGENMVKSYNGIPPFKETRDYVQKVLALYESSGGRKTAYKYWDFQDKIHYSFDKPTEGTYKKISIINLTD
;
A
#
# COMPACT_ATOMS: atom_id res chain seq x y z
N MET A 1 -5.17 17.85 -73.47
CA MET A 1 -4.77 16.53 -72.93
C MET A 1 -3.84 16.78 -71.76
N ILE A 2 -4.34 16.66 -70.54
CA ILE A 2 -3.56 16.90 -69.31
C ILE A 2 -2.84 15.60 -68.96
N ASN A 3 -1.52 15.67 -68.78
CA ASN A 3 -0.63 14.52 -68.64
C ASN A 3 -0.92 13.71 -67.36
N SER A 4 -1.15 12.40 -67.53
CA SER A 4 -1.44 11.41 -66.48
C SER A 4 -0.34 11.25 -65.43
N ARG A 5 0.84 11.85 -65.63
CA ARG A 5 1.96 11.87 -64.67
C ARG A 5 1.82 12.95 -63.58
N MET A 6 1.00 13.98 -63.77
CA MET A 6 0.73 14.98 -62.71
C MET A 6 -0.30 14.52 -61.68
N PHE A 7 -1.16 13.55 -62.01
CA PHE A 7 -2.17 13.02 -61.10
C PHE A 7 -1.60 12.05 -60.05
N ALA A 8 -0.52 11.35 -60.38
CA ALA A 8 0.12 10.40 -59.47
C ALA A 8 0.85 11.08 -58.28
N PHE A 9 1.29 12.33 -58.45
CA PHE A 9 1.92 13.08 -57.36
C PHE A 9 0.90 13.80 -56.47
N LEU A 10 -0.31 14.07 -56.96
CA LEU A 10 -1.37 14.71 -56.17
C LEU A 10 -2.05 13.74 -55.18
N LEU A 11 -2.04 12.43 -55.48
CA LEU A 11 -2.58 11.39 -54.59
C LEU A 11 -1.58 10.93 -53.52
N LEU A 12 -0.26 11.11 -53.73
CA LEU A 12 0.74 10.78 -52.71
C LEU A 12 0.87 11.86 -51.62
N PHE A 13 0.48 13.11 -51.92
CA PHE A 13 0.40 14.18 -50.94
C PHE A 13 -0.91 14.18 -50.12
N LEU A 14 -1.95 13.46 -50.58
CA LEU A 14 -3.23 13.38 -49.87
C LEU A 14 -3.31 12.27 -48.82
N PHE A 15 -2.29 11.40 -48.75
CA PHE A 15 -2.16 10.38 -47.70
C PHE A 15 -1.16 10.76 -46.60
N LEU A 16 -0.41 11.86 -46.78
CA LEU A 16 0.45 12.45 -45.75
C LEU A 16 -0.26 13.53 -44.92
N SER A 17 -1.59 13.60 -45.02
CA SER A 17 -2.45 14.23 -44.01
C SER A 17 -3.02 13.17 -43.06
N PHE A 18 -2.25 12.12 -42.78
CA PHE A 18 -2.46 11.33 -41.57
C PHE A 18 -2.20 12.30 -40.41
N THR A 19 -3.28 12.87 -39.91
CA THR A 19 -3.30 13.69 -38.72
C THR A 19 -2.47 13.00 -37.66
N VAL A 20 -1.31 13.57 -37.33
CA VAL A 20 -0.77 13.40 -35.99
C VAL A 20 -1.79 14.12 -35.11
N LEU A 21 -2.83 13.38 -34.71
CA LEU A 21 -3.56 13.67 -33.49
C LEU A 21 -2.51 13.59 -32.39
N ILE A 22 -1.83 14.71 -32.14
CA ILE A 22 -1.21 14.93 -30.85
C ILE A 22 -2.41 14.92 -29.92
N GLN A 23 -2.68 13.77 -29.29
CA GLN A 23 -3.41 13.77 -28.03
C GLN A 23 -2.52 14.56 -27.09
N ALA A 24 -2.72 15.89 -27.07
CA ALA A 24 -2.35 16.67 -25.92
C ALA A 24 -3.19 16.09 -24.81
N GLU A 25 -2.60 15.23 -23.97
CA GLU A 25 -3.25 14.82 -22.73
C GLU A 25 -3.51 16.12 -21.97
N THR A 26 -4.75 16.59 -21.96
CA THR A 26 -5.18 17.76 -21.22
C THR A 26 -5.26 17.40 -19.75
N ARG A 27 -4.12 17.06 -19.15
CA ARG A 27 -3.99 16.91 -17.71
C ARG A 27 -4.16 18.30 -17.12
N ILE A 28 -5.25 18.49 -16.39
CA ILE A 28 -5.46 19.66 -15.55
C ILE A 28 -4.69 19.41 -14.26
N PHE A 29 -3.68 20.22 -14.00
CA PHE A 29 -2.91 20.18 -12.76
C PHE A 29 -3.54 21.16 -11.77
N SER A 30 -3.43 20.85 -10.47
CA SER A 30 -3.74 21.81 -9.40
C SER A 30 -2.53 22.00 -8.49
N TYR A 31 -2.30 23.24 -8.07
CA TYR A 31 -1.31 23.57 -7.05
C TYR A 31 -1.86 24.63 -6.10
N ILE A 32 -1.26 24.75 -4.92
CA ILE A 32 -1.57 25.81 -3.95
C ILE A 32 -0.53 26.90 -4.13
N ASP A 33 -0.96 28.13 -4.43
CA ASP A 33 -0.06 29.28 -4.55
C ASP A 33 0.43 29.76 -3.17
N ASP A 34 1.37 30.71 -3.16
CA ASP A 34 1.96 31.25 -1.93
C ASP A 34 0.95 31.91 -0.98
N ASN A 35 -0.28 32.17 -1.45
CA ASN A 35 -1.38 32.74 -0.67
C ASN A 35 -2.40 31.68 -0.21
N GLY A 36 -2.11 30.39 -0.43
CA GLY A 36 -2.98 29.29 -0.02
C GLY A 36 -4.14 29.02 -0.98
N LYS A 37 -4.16 29.59 -2.19
CA LYS A 37 -5.25 29.44 -3.16
C LYS A 37 -4.98 28.27 -4.10
N VAL A 38 -6.00 27.44 -4.32
CA VAL A 38 -5.94 26.35 -5.32
C VAL A 38 -6.02 26.96 -6.73
N VAL A 39 -5.01 26.69 -7.54
CA VAL A 39 -4.89 27.13 -8.94
C VAL A 39 -4.90 25.91 -9.85
N TYR A 40 -5.74 25.95 -10.90
CA TYR A 40 -5.81 24.90 -11.93
C TYR A 40 -5.13 25.38 -13.21
N THR A 41 -4.25 24.58 -13.82
CA THR A 41 -3.53 24.94 -15.04
C THR A 41 -3.40 23.77 -16.01
N ASN A 42 -3.40 24.05 -17.31
CA ASN A 42 -3.09 23.12 -18.40
C ASN A 42 -1.73 23.42 -19.05
N THR A 43 -0.98 24.41 -18.55
CA THR A 43 0.37 24.78 -19.04
C THR A 43 1.36 24.67 -17.88
N PRO A 44 2.37 23.78 -17.95
CA PRO A 44 3.37 23.65 -16.91
C PRO A 44 4.47 24.70 -17.12
N SER A 45 4.16 25.99 -16.93
CA SER A 45 5.14 27.08 -17.02
C SER A 45 5.86 27.38 -15.69
N ILE A 46 5.67 26.52 -14.68
CA ILE A 46 6.37 26.53 -13.40
C ILE A 46 6.79 25.08 -13.15
N SER A 47 7.97 24.85 -12.57
CA SER A 47 8.41 23.55 -12.09
C SER A 47 7.52 23.06 -10.94
N ILE A 48 6.26 22.73 -11.26
CA ILE A 48 5.33 22.07 -10.36
C ILE A 48 5.94 20.69 -10.15
N LYS A 49 6.48 20.42 -8.96
CA LYS A 49 6.69 19.04 -8.52
C LYS A 49 5.34 18.35 -8.67
N GLU A 50 5.21 17.48 -9.66
CA GLU A 50 4.05 16.62 -9.81
C GLU A 50 3.72 16.03 -8.44
N VAL A 51 2.58 16.45 -7.85
CA VAL A 51 2.17 15.95 -6.55
C VAL A 51 1.75 14.52 -6.79
N GLU A 52 2.66 13.60 -6.48
CA GLU A 52 2.41 12.18 -6.69
C GLU A 52 1.18 11.76 -5.86
N THR A 53 0.11 11.38 -6.54
CA THR A 53 -1.12 10.88 -5.94
C THR A 53 -0.86 9.56 -5.22
N THR A 54 -1.75 9.20 -4.29
CA THR A 54 -1.65 7.92 -3.58
C THR A 54 -1.74 6.73 -4.55
N GLU A 55 -2.55 6.85 -5.60
CA GLU A 55 -2.71 5.83 -6.64
C GLU A 55 -1.39 5.55 -7.37
N MET A 56 -0.66 6.60 -7.78
CA MET A 56 0.65 6.44 -8.43
C MET A 56 1.69 5.81 -7.50
N LYS A 57 1.65 6.15 -6.21
CA LYS A 57 2.53 5.51 -5.20
C LYS A 57 2.19 4.04 -4.99
N ILE A 58 0.89 3.70 -4.94
CA ILE A 58 0.44 2.30 -4.85
C ILE A 58 0.99 1.51 -6.04
N GLU A 59 0.80 2.02 -7.26
CA GLU A 59 1.27 1.37 -8.50
C GLU A 59 2.78 1.15 -8.48
N ARG A 60 3.56 2.16 -8.06
CA ARG A 60 5.02 2.09 -7.94
C ARG A 60 5.50 0.91 -7.07
N TYR A 61 4.80 0.63 -5.98
CA TYR A 61 5.20 -0.41 -5.02
C TYR A 61 4.40 -1.70 -5.15
N GLN A 62 3.41 -1.77 -6.04
CA GLN A 62 2.49 -2.90 -6.22
C GLN A 62 3.24 -4.22 -6.36
N ASN A 63 4.13 -4.33 -7.34
CA ASN A 63 4.88 -5.58 -7.61
C ASN A 63 5.75 -6.01 -6.42
N VAL A 64 6.36 -5.05 -5.71
CA VAL A 64 7.19 -5.34 -4.55
C VAL A 64 6.33 -5.85 -3.40
N ILE A 65 5.21 -5.18 -3.12
CA ILE A 65 4.27 -5.54 -2.06
C ILE A 65 3.61 -6.88 -2.37
N ASP A 66 3.22 -7.16 -3.61
CA ASP A 66 2.63 -8.43 -4.01
C ASP A 66 3.60 -9.61 -3.79
N ASN A 67 4.86 -9.45 -4.21
CA ASN A 67 5.88 -10.48 -4.03
C ASN A 67 6.15 -10.77 -2.54
N ILE A 68 6.29 -9.71 -1.74
CA ILE A 68 6.52 -9.84 -0.30
C ILE A 68 5.29 -10.46 0.37
N SER A 69 4.10 -9.99 0.03
CA SER A 69 2.83 -10.46 0.60
C SER A 69 2.57 -11.94 0.30
N SER A 70 2.84 -12.38 -0.93
CA SER A 70 2.77 -13.78 -1.34
C SER A 70 3.73 -14.67 -0.53
N ARG A 71 4.95 -14.18 -0.27
CA ARG A 71 5.95 -14.91 0.53
C ARG A 71 5.54 -15.05 1.99
N PHE A 72 4.96 -14.01 2.58
CA PHE A 72 4.59 -13.99 4.00
C PHE A 72 3.11 -14.36 4.26
N LYS A 73 2.36 -14.70 3.21
CA LYS A 73 0.95 -15.08 3.28
C LYS A 73 0.11 -14.03 4.03
N VAL A 74 0.26 -12.78 3.61
CA VAL A 74 -0.55 -11.63 4.04
C VAL A 74 -1.25 -11.04 2.81
N ASP A 75 -2.39 -10.37 3.01
CA ASP A 75 -3.08 -9.72 1.90
C ASP A 75 -2.31 -8.45 1.46
N PRO A 76 -1.90 -8.32 0.18
CA PRO A 76 -1.20 -7.12 -0.29
C PRO A 76 -2.01 -5.84 -0.08
N LYS A 77 -3.34 -5.90 -0.22
CA LYS A 77 -4.22 -4.74 0.03
C LYS A 77 -4.14 -4.26 1.48
N LEU A 78 -3.98 -5.18 2.42
CA LEU A 78 -3.81 -4.86 3.84
C LEU A 78 -2.44 -4.19 4.07
N ILE A 79 -1.39 -4.65 3.39
CA ILE A 79 -0.07 -4.03 3.47
C ILE A 79 -0.09 -2.62 2.88
N HIS A 80 -0.77 -2.41 1.74
CA HIS A 80 -0.99 -1.06 1.20
C HIS A 80 -1.75 -0.17 2.20
N ALA A 81 -2.81 -0.67 2.84
CA ALA A 81 -3.58 0.08 3.84
C ALA A 81 -2.72 0.49 5.05
N ILE A 82 -1.86 -0.41 5.55
CA ILE A 82 -0.90 -0.10 6.62
C ILE A 82 0.08 0.98 6.17
N ILE A 83 0.70 0.84 4.99
CA ILE A 83 1.68 1.83 4.48
C ILE A 83 1.04 3.22 4.31
N VAL A 84 -0.19 3.28 3.78
CA VAL A 84 -0.95 4.54 3.67
C VAL A 84 -1.19 5.14 5.04
N ALA A 85 -1.57 4.31 6.03
CA ALA A 85 -1.84 4.78 7.38
C ALA A 85 -0.60 5.33 8.09
N GLU A 86 0.55 4.67 7.89
CA GLU A 86 1.82 4.96 8.56
C GLU A 86 2.57 6.16 7.97
N SER A 87 2.79 6.18 6.65
CA SER A 87 3.67 7.16 6.01
C SER A 87 3.10 7.81 4.76
N ASN A 88 1.95 7.34 4.28
CA ASN A 88 1.43 7.69 2.95
C ASN A 88 2.50 7.51 1.85
N TYR A 89 3.20 6.38 1.91
CA TYR A 89 4.33 6.00 1.05
C TYR A 89 5.57 6.90 1.14
N ASN A 90 5.76 7.65 2.22
CA ASN A 90 6.97 8.44 2.41
C ASN A 90 8.11 7.58 3.02
N PRO A 91 9.15 7.21 2.25
CA PRO A 91 10.24 6.38 2.75
C PRO A 91 11.15 7.11 3.76
N TYR A 92 11.04 8.43 3.87
CA TYR A 92 11.83 9.25 4.79
C TYR A 92 11.01 9.74 5.99
N ALA A 93 9.79 9.24 6.19
CA ALA A 93 8.96 9.64 7.31
C ALA A 93 9.62 9.30 8.66
N VAL A 94 9.57 10.23 9.60
CA VAL A 94 10.04 10.07 10.98
C VAL A 94 8.95 10.56 11.93
N SER A 95 8.47 9.68 12.81
CA SER A 95 7.48 10.07 13.82
C SER A 95 8.13 10.78 15.01
N ARG A 96 7.32 11.50 15.81
CA ARG A 96 7.76 12.11 17.08
C ARG A 96 8.33 11.09 18.07
N LYS A 97 7.86 9.84 18.01
CA LYS A 97 8.32 8.73 18.86
C LYS A 97 9.56 8.03 18.30
N GLY A 98 10.03 8.41 17.11
CA GLY A 98 11.24 7.87 16.48
C GLY A 98 11.01 6.69 15.54
N ALA A 99 9.75 6.40 15.17
CA ALA A 99 9.42 5.43 14.12
C ALA A 99 9.90 5.93 12.76
N LYS A 100 10.38 5.05 11.87
CA LYS A 100 11.07 5.44 10.63
C LYS A 100 10.61 4.66 9.40
N GLY A 101 10.56 5.38 8.28
CA GLY A 101 10.42 4.82 6.94
C GLY A 101 9.00 4.40 6.56
N MET A 102 8.92 3.60 5.49
CA MET A 102 7.69 3.27 4.77
C MET A 102 6.56 2.73 5.66
N MET A 103 6.88 1.80 6.55
CA MET A 103 5.94 1.17 7.49
C MET A 103 6.17 1.63 8.94
N GLN A 104 6.85 2.76 9.13
CA GLN A 104 7.10 3.41 10.44
C GLN A 104 7.58 2.42 11.52
N LEU A 105 8.71 1.78 11.29
CA LEU A 105 9.27 0.84 12.26
C LEU A 105 10.02 1.58 13.36
N MET A 106 9.74 1.22 14.61
CA MET A 106 10.57 1.62 15.74
C MET A 106 11.97 1.01 15.61
N PRO A 107 13.05 1.68 16.06
CA PRO A 107 14.43 1.18 15.86
C PRO A 107 14.66 -0.23 16.42
N GLY A 108 14.08 -0.56 17.58
CA GLY A 108 14.15 -1.91 18.15
C GLY A 108 13.45 -2.96 17.28
N THR A 109 12.27 -2.63 16.76
CA THR A 109 11.52 -3.49 15.82
C THR A 109 12.28 -3.68 14.52
N ALA A 110 12.80 -2.60 13.92
CA ALA A 110 13.62 -2.66 12.72
C ALA A 110 14.82 -3.61 12.90
N LYS A 111 15.52 -3.51 14.04
CA LYS A 111 16.63 -4.40 14.39
C LYS A 111 16.17 -5.85 14.55
N ARG A 112 15.09 -6.11 15.31
CA ARG A 112 14.52 -7.45 15.54
C ARG A 112 14.17 -8.15 14.23
N TYR A 113 13.67 -7.40 13.25
CA TYR A 113 13.24 -7.94 11.96
C TYR A 113 14.27 -7.82 10.83
N GLY A 114 15.50 -7.46 11.16
CA GLY A 114 16.66 -7.50 10.26
C GLY A 114 16.69 -6.39 9.21
N VAL A 115 16.01 -5.26 9.45
CA VAL A 115 16.06 -4.08 8.58
C VAL A 115 17.42 -3.41 8.75
N LYS A 116 18.21 -3.38 7.68
CA LYS A 116 19.55 -2.80 7.65
C LYS A 116 19.52 -1.31 7.33
N ARG A 117 18.62 -0.89 6.45
CA ARG A 117 18.46 0.49 5.97
C ARG A 117 17.01 0.93 6.18
N VAL A 118 16.72 1.59 7.29
CA VAL A 118 15.34 1.94 7.67
C VAL A 118 14.62 2.91 6.72
N PHE A 119 15.36 3.69 5.93
CA PHE A 119 14.80 4.58 4.89
C PHE A 119 14.84 3.96 3.49
N ASP A 120 15.39 2.75 3.33
CA ASP A 120 15.20 1.99 2.10
C ASP A 120 13.78 1.41 2.09
N PRO A 121 12.95 1.74 1.08
CA PRO A 121 11.55 1.32 1.04
C PRO A 121 11.40 -0.20 1.14
N ILE A 122 12.21 -0.94 0.40
CA ILE A 122 12.08 -2.39 0.25
C ILE A 122 12.47 -3.08 1.55
N ASP A 123 13.60 -2.71 2.13
CA ASP A 123 14.08 -3.28 3.40
C ASP A 123 13.08 -2.98 4.55
N ASN A 124 12.55 -1.76 4.59
CA ASN A 124 11.53 -1.38 5.58
C ASN A 124 10.22 -2.17 5.39
N ILE A 125 9.73 -2.32 4.16
CA ILE A 125 8.52 -3.12 3.86
C ILE A 125 8.74 -4.58 4.25
N ILE A 126 9.87 -5.20 3.91
CA ILE A 126 10.17 -6.59 4.28
C ILE A 126 10.14 -6.75 5.80
N GLY A 127 10.78 -5.85 6.54
CA GLY A 127 10.77 -5.88 8.01
C GLY A 127 9.38 -5.69 8.60
N GLY A 128 8.62 -4.72 8.10
CA GLY A 128 7.28 -4.42 8.58
C GLY A 128 6.27 -5.52 8.29
N VAL A 129 6.33 -6.15 7.12
CA VAL A 129 5.48 -7.30 6.79
C VAL A 129 5.81 -8.51 7.69
N LYS A 130 7.09 -8.79 7.95
CA LYS A 130 7.48 -9.85 8.90
C LYS A 130 6.96 -9.57 10.30
N TYR A 131 7.11 -8.33 10.77
CA TYR A 131 6.60 -7.93 12.09
C TYR A 131 5.10 -8.12 12.17
N PHE A 132 4.36 -7.59 11.19
CA PHE A 132 2.91 -7.71 11.16
C PHE A 132 2.44 -9.17 11.06
N LYS A 133 3.16 -10.02 10.31
CA LYS A 133 2.89 -11.45 10.25
C LYS A 133 2.99 -12.13 11.61
N ASP A 134 4.02 -11.81 12.38
CA ASP A 134 4.16 -12.34 13.74
C ASP A 134 3.02 -11.88 14.64
N LEU A 135 2.58 -10.63 14.51
CA LEU A 135 1.42 -10.13 15.27
C LEU A 135 0.14 -10.90 14.94
N LEU A 136 -0.11 -11.20 13.66
CA LEU A 136 -1.25 -12.04 13.28
C LEU A 136 -1.18 -13.43 13.95
N ILE A 137 0.01 -14.02 14.07
CA ILE A 137 0.19 -15.30 14.76
C ILE A 137 -0.06 -15.15 16.27
N ILE A 138 0.51 -14.10 16.89
CA ILE A 138 0.38 -13.82 18.33
C ILE A 138 -1.08 -13.63 18.75
N PHE A 139 -1.89 -12.98 17.91
CA PHE A 139 -3.28 -12.64 18.19
C PHE A 139 -4.29 -13.56 17.49
N ASP A 140 -3.90 -14.81 17.22
CA ASP A 140 -4.76 -15.86 16.66
C ASP A 140 -5.45 -15.50 15.32
N GLY A 141 -4.89 -14.58 14.54
CA GLY A 141 -5.45 -14.06 13.30
C GLY A 141 -6.46 -12.92 13.49
N ASP A 142 -6.68 -12.44 14.71
CA ASP A 142 -7.51 -11.25 14.96
C ASP A 142 -6.83 -10.00 14.40
N LEU A 143 -7.41 -9.47 13.32
CA LEU A 143 -6.84 -8.34 12.61
C LEU A 143 -6.88 -7.06 13.46
N ARG A 144 -7.93 -6.86 14.27
CA ARG A 144 -8.06 -5.66 15.13
C ARG A 144 -6.93 -5.63 16.15
N TYR A 145 -6.63 -6.77 16.78
CA TYR A 145 -5.59 -6.88 17.79
C TYR A 145 -4.19 -6.81 17.18
N ALA A 146 -3.97 -7.45 16.03
CA ALA A 146 -2.70 -7.33 15.32
C ALA A 146 -2.40 -5.88 14.90
N LEU A 147 -3.38 -5.14 14.38
CA LEU A 147 -3.23 -3.72 14.04
C LEU A 147 -3.00 -2.84 15.27
N ALA A 148 -3.75 -3.09 16.36
CA ALA A 148 -3.54 -2.39 17.62
C ALA A 148 -2.12 -2.62 18.16
N ALA A 149 -1.62 -3.86 18.06
CA ALA A 149 -0.28 -4.21 18.50
C ALA A 149 0.80 -3.65 17.60
N TYR A 150 0.53 -3.49 16.30
CA TYR A 150 1.46 -2.85 15.37
C TYR A 150 1.72 -1.40 15.79
N ASN A 151 0.66 -0.67 16.18
CA ASN A 151 0.73 0.72 16.60
C ASN A 151 1.18 0.93 18.07
N ALA A 152 0.62 0.18 19.01
CA ALA A 152 0.82 0.39 20.45
C ALA A 152 1.84 -0.57 21.09
N GLY A 153 2.26 -1.61 20.36
CA GLY A 153 3.11 -2.69 20.86
C GLY A 153 2.32 -3.90 21.39
N GLU A 154 2.80 -5.11 21.07
CA GLU A 154 2.16 -6.38 21.42
C GLU A 154 1.93 -6.57 22.93
N ASN A 155 2.87 -6.13 23.77
CA ASN A 155 2.75 -6.26 25.22
C ASN A 155 1.57 -5.46 25.77
N MET A 156 1.23 -4.35 25.11
CA MET A 156 0.15 -3.49 25.56
C MET A 156 -1.21 -4.08 25.24
N VAL A 157 -1.39 -4.60 24.03
CA VAL A 157 -2.60 -5.34 23.67
C VAL A 157 -2.78 -6.59 24.55
N LYS A 158 -1.70 -7.32 24.84
CA LYS A 158 -1.72 -8.46 25.78
C LYS A 158 -2.15 -8.03 27.19
N SER A 159 -1.60 -6.93 27.70
CA SER A 159 -1.88 -6.44 29.06
C SER A 159 -3.33 -5.95 29.21
N TYR A 160 -3.89 -5.32 28.17
CA TYR A 160 -5.29 -4.91 28.16
C TYR A 160 -6.25 -6.04 27.79
N ASN A 161 -5.74 -7.21 27.38
CA ASN A 161 -6.52 -8.29 26.77
C ASN A 161 -7.46 -7.77 25.66
N GLY A 162 -6.95 -6.84 24.83
CA GLY A 162 -7.73 -6.14 23.84
C GLY A 162 -7.08 -4.84 23.35
N ILE A 163 -7.82 -4.06 22.56
CA ILE A 163 -7.33 -2.78 22.04
C ILE A 163 -7.19 -1.80 23.22
N PRO A 164 -5.98 -1.27 23.51
CA PRO A 164 -5.77 -0.31 24.59
C PRO A 164 -6.66 0.93 24.40
N PRO A 165 -7.10 1.60 25.48
CA PRO A 165 -7.99 2.75 25.40
C PRO A 165 -7.29 4.03 24.91
N PHE A 166 -6.22 3.92 24.14
CA PHE A 166 -5.50 5.04 23.53
C PHE A 166 -6.24 5.50 22.26
N LYS A 167 -6.57 6.79 22.21
CA LYS A 167 -7.25 7.38 21.05
C LYS A 167 -6.46 7.13 19.75
N GLU A 168 -5.15 7.37 19.77
CA GLU A 168 -4.25 7.14 18.64
C GLU A 168 -4.35 5.71 18.08
N THR A 169 -4.37 4.71 18.95
CA THR A 169 -4.44 3.30 18.55
C THR A 169 -5.81 2.92 18.00
N ARG A 170 -6.90 3.37 18.62
CA ARG A 170 -8.25 3.12 18.09
C ARG A 170 -8.45 3.77 16.73
N ASP A 171 -8.03 5.03 16.59
CA ASP A 171 -8.11 5.77 15.32
C ASP A 171 -7.27 5.07 14.25
N TYR A 172 -6.07 4.58 14.60
CA TYR A 172 -5.21 3.82 13.70
C TYR A 172 -5.87 2.55 13.19
N VAL A 173 -6.44 1.73 14.09
CA VAL A 173 -7.12 0.48 13.72
C VAL A 173 -8.29 0.78 12.78
N GLN A 174 -9.13 1.77 13.10
CA GLN A 174 -10.25 2.17 12.26
C GLN A 174 -9.79 2.65 10.88
N LYS A 175 -8.75 3.50 10.84
CA LYS A 175 -8.17 4.01 9.59
C LYS A 175 -7.69 2.89 8.67
N VAL A 176 -6.90 1.94 9.19
CA VAL A 176 -6.38 0.83 8.38
C VAL A 176 -7.51 -0.07 7.89
N LEU A 177 -8.49 -0.40 8.75
CA LEU A 177 -9.62 -1.24 8.35
C LEU A 177 -10.47 -0.55 7.26
N ALA A 178 -10.74 0.75 7.39
CA ALA A 178 -11.48 1.49 6.37
C ALA A 178 -10.76 1.50 5.01
N LEU A 179 -9.45 1.74 5.00
CA LEU A 179 -8.61 1.68 3.79
C LEU A 179 -8.59 0.28 3.17
N TYR A 180 -8.51 -0.74 4.02
CA TYR A 180 -8.50 -2.13 3.57
C TYR A 180 -9.86 -2.53 2.98
N GLU A 181 -10.97 -2.16 3.62
CA GLU A 181 -12.32 -2.41 3.12
C GLU A 181 -12.59 -1.67 1.81
N SER A 182 -12.23 -0.38 1.70
CA SER A 182 -12.42 0.41 0.48
C SER A 182 -11.65 -0.15 -0.72
N SER A 183 -10.53 -0.82 -0.47
CA SER A 183 -9.75 -1.51 -1.51
C SER A 183 -10.32 -2.88 -1.91
N GLY A 184 -11.39 -3.35 -1.26
CA GLY A 184 -11.95 -4.69 -1.45
C GLY A 184 -11.10 -5.78 -0.80
N GLY A 185 -10.61 -5.53 0.41
CA GLY A 185 -9.85 -6.47 1.22
C GLY A 185 -10.61 -7.76 1.56
N ARG A 186 -9.87 -8.85 1.77
CA ARG A 186 -10.45 -10.12 2.22
C ARG A 186 -10.96 -10.02 3.66
N LYS A 187 -12.16 -10.53 3.91
CA LYS A 187 -12.78 -10.60 5.25
C LYS A 187 -12.47 -11.90 6.02
N THR A 188 -11.86 -12.87 5.34
CA THR A 188 -11.60 -14.20 5.89
C THR A 188 -10.17 -14.63 5.61
N ALA A 189 -9.57 -15.37 6.54
CA ALA A 189 -8.31 -16.06 6.36
C ALA A 189 -8.46 -17.55 6.68
N TYR A 190 -7.36 -18.29 6.62
CA TYR A 190 -7.26 -19.70 6.94
C TYR A 190 -6.21 -19.89 8.02
N LYS A 191 -6.59 -20.60 9.09
CA LYS A 191 -5.70 -21.12 10.12
C LYS A 191 -5.37 -22.58 9.78
N TYR A 192 -4.10 -22.95 9.77
CA TYR A 192 -3.66 -24.32 9.45
C TYR A 192 -2.48 -24.73 10.31
N TRP A 193 -2.15 -26.03 10.28
CA TRP A 193 -1.04 -26.62 11.02
C TRP A 193 -0.02 -27.16 10.02
N ASP A 194 1.28 -26.95 10.28
CA ASP A 194 2.33 -27.64 9.53
C ASP A 194 2.61 -29.04 10.10
N PHE A 195 3.54 -29.76 9.47
CA PHE A 195 3.94 -31.11 9.88
C PHE A 195 4.60 -31.19 11.27
N GLN A 196 4.88 -30.05 11.91
CA GLN A 196 5.43 -29.94 13.26
C GLN A 196 4.37 -29.43 14.25
N ASP A 197 3.08 -29.50 13.90
CA ASP A 197 1.94 -29.01 14.67
C ASP A 197 1.99 -27.51 14.98
N LYS A 198 2.79 -26.74 14.23
CA LYS A 198 2.86 -25.29 14.40
C LYS A 198 1.70 -24.62 13.67
N ILE A 199 1.05 -23.68 14.34
CA ILE A 199 -0.04 -22.88 13.78
C ILE A 199 0.50 -21.85 12.79
N HIS A 200 -0.20 -21.74 11.67
CA HIS A 200 0.03 -20.74 10.63
C HIS A 200 -1.28 -20.09 10.20
N TYR A 201 -1.15 -18.88 9.66
CA TYR A 201 -2.25 -18.14 9.05
C TYR A 201 -1.96 -17.88 7.59
N SER A 202 -2.98 -17.88 6.75
CA SER A 202 -2.86 -17.51 5.35
C SER A 202 -4.14 -16.85 4.86
N PHE A 203 -3.99 -15.80 4.05
CA PHE A 203 -5.12 -15.20 3.33
C PHE A 203 -5.45 -15.96 2.03
N ASP A 204 -4.55 -16.84 1.60
CA ASP A 204 -4.77 -17.82 0.55
C ASP A 204 -5.23 -19.15 1.15
N LYS A 205 -6.14 -19.85 0.46
CA LYS A 205 -6.59 -21.17 0.87
C LYS A 205 -5.42 -22.17 0.78
N PRO A 206 -5.08 -22.90 1.85
CA PRO A 206 -4.07 -23.95 1.79
C PRO A 206 -4.46 -25.03 0.77
N THR A 207 -3.49 -25.50 -0.02
CA THR A 207 -3.68 -26.54 -1.04
C THR A 207 -3.62 -27.95 -0.46
N GLU A 208 -2.99 -28.10 0.70
CA GLU A 208 -2.74 -29.37 1.39
C GLU A 208 -2.94 -29.21 2.91
N GLY A 209 -3.10 -30.33 3.61
CA GLY A 209 -3.24 -30.36 5.07
C GLY A 209 -4.61 -29.96 5.61
N THR A 210 -4.77 -30.03 6.93
CA THR A 210 -5.99 -29.61 7.64
C THR A 210 -5.95 -28.11 7.91
N TYR A 211 -7.04 -27.42 7.56
CA TYR A 211 -7.19 -25.99 7.80
C TYR A 211 -8.61 -25.64 8.23
N LYS A 212 -8.74 -24.51 8.93
CA LYS A 212 -10.00 -23.89 9.33
C LYS A 212 -10.09 -22.50 8.71
N LYS A 213 -11.18 -22.22 8.00
CA LYS A 213 -11.51 -20.85 7.57
C LYS A 213 -11.94 -20.05 8.79
N ILE A 214 -11.38 -18.86 8.95
CA ILE A 214 -11.65 -17.94 10.06
C ILE A 214 -12.12 -16.58 9.53
N SER A 215 -13.04 -15.95 10.24
CA SER A 215 -13.31 -14.52 10.07
C SER A 215 -12.19 -13.74 10.75
N ILE A 216 -11.60 -12.78 10.04
CA ILE A 216 -10.50 -11.96 10.57
C ILE A 216 -10.92 -10.51 10.83
N ILE A 217 -12.06 -10.10 10.29
CA ILE A 217 -12.72 -8.84 10.60
C ILE A 217 -14.03 -9.19 11.28
N ASN A 218 -14.04 -9.22 12.61
CA ASN A 218 -15.28 -9.14 13.36
C ASN A 218 -15.56 -7.66 13.64
N LEU A 219 -16.39 -7.05 12.81
CA LEU A 219 -16.87 -5.67 12.98
C LEU A 219 -17.79 -5.53 14.20
N THR A 220 -18.21 -6.63 14.81
CA THR A 220 -18.97 -6.65 16.05
C THR A 220 -18.01 -6.75 17.22
N ASP A 221 -17.74 -5.60 17.83
CA ASP A 221 -17.84 -5.34 19.28
C ASP A 221 -17.68 -3.84 19.49
#